data_AF-A0A7V9TYF2-F1
#
_entry.id   AF-A0A7V9TYF2-F1
#
_cell.length_a   1.000
_cell.length_b   1.000
_cell.length_c   1.000
_cell.angle_alpha   90.00
_cell.angle_beta   90.00
_cell.angle_gamma   90.00
#
_symmetry.space_group_name_H-M   'P 1'
#
loop_
_entity.id
_entity.type
_entity.pdbx_description
1 polymer ?
#
loop_
_entity_poly.entity_id
_entity_poly.type
_entity_poly.pdbx_seq_one_letter_code
_entity_poly.pdbx_strand_id
1 'polypeptide(L)'
;MSQIDNLINTWRRVDTDERPLVLPEDRPYVLRGKRSVVFDSYEQWLAGGGLKGLKSDQLHLGLVPVPYIGDLKHASVVILMLNPGLEADDYYAETPGSAYRDAIIRNLRQEVNDTAYPFVFLDPQFAWHSTGKYWRARLAWLADELVGAQASGSTQALQLVSKHVVCLQLVPYHSATFGLSHDTVRTLPSAALVRGALSELLAQAQRGEKLIVAMRRSGDWGLAKETLCSTVLAYSGPATRAAYINKGNTAGQRIRDFLLGHSAAV
;
A
#
# COMPACT_ATOMS: atom_id res chain seq x y z
N MET A 1 -18.11 14.05 -8.02
CA MET A 1 -16.90 13.25 -8.26
C MET A 1 -16.70 12.34 -7.05
N SER A 2 -16.45 11.04 -7.25
CA SER A 2 -16.15 10.10 -6.16
C SER A 2 -14.89 10.54 -5.39
N GLN A 3 -14.80 10.22 -4.10
CA GLN A 3 -13.60 10.49 -3.31
C GLN A 3 -12.42 9.62 -3.75
N ILE A 4 -12.71 8.40 -4.24
CA ILE A 4 -11.72 7.54 -4.89
C ILE A 4 -11.19 8.22 -6.15
N ASP A 5 -12.08 8.73 -7.02
CA ASP A 5 -11.66 9.47 -8.22
C ASP A 5 -10.85 10.72 -7.89
N ASN A 6 -11.23 11.45 -6.84
CA ASN A 6 -10.50 12.62 -6.38
C ASN A 6 -9.06 12.27 -5.96
N LEU A 7 -8.90 11.19 -5.19
CA LEU A 7 -7.59 10.68 -4.77
C LEU A 7 -6.75 10.30 -6.00
N ILE A 8 -7.29 9.51 -6.92
CA ILE A 8 -6.59 9.04 -8.13
C ILE A 8 -6.18 10.23 -9.02
N ASN A 9 -7.12 11.12 -9.33
CA ASN A 9 -6.86 12.28 -10.18
C ASN A 9 -5.85 13.23 -9.55
N THR A 10 -5.81 13.33 -8.22
CA THR A 10 -4.79 14.12 -7.53
C THR A 10 -3.40 13.54 -7.77
N TRP A 11 -3.22 12.24 -7.54
CA TRP A 11 -1.92 11.58 -7.73
C TRP A 11 -1.48 11.47 -9.18
N ARG A 12 -2.39 11.48 -10.14
CA ARG A 12 -2.09 11.57 -11.59
C ARG A 12 -1.40 12.87 -12.00
N ARG A 13 -1.43 13.91 -11.18
CA ARG A 13 -0.81 15.22 -11.48
C ARG A 13 0.64 15.33 -10.98
N VAL A 14 1.10 14.41 -10.13
CA VAL A 14 2.47 14.45 -9.61
C VAL A 14 3.45 14.21 -10.75
N ASP A 15 4.39 15.13 -10.97
CA ASP A 15 5.50 14.91 -11.89
C ASP A 15 6.41 13.81 -11.33
N THR A 16 6.67 12.76 -12.13
CA THR A 16 7.46 11.59 -11.72
C THR A 16 8.94 11.68 -12.12
N ASP A 17 9.29 12.74 -12.85
CA ASP A 17 10.63 13.00 -13.38
C ASP A 17 11.34 14.10 -12.58
N GLU A 18 10.60 15.05 -11.98
CA GLU A 18 11.16 16.13 -11.16
C GLU A 18 11.19 15.79 -9.65
N ARG A 19 12.35 15.94 -9.01
CA ARG A 19 12.51 15.79 -7.54
C ARG A 19 12.29 17.12 -6.80
N PRO A 20 11.76 17.12 -5.56
CA PRO A 20 11.26 15.97 -4.80
C PRO A 20 9.94 15.43 -5.36
N LEU A 21 9.77 14.11 -5.34
CA LEU A 21 8.52 13.43 -5.68
C LEU A 21 7.53 13.52 -4.52
N VAL A 22 6.83 14.64 -4.49
CA VAL A 22 5.92 14.98 -3.41
C VAL A 22 4.67 15.63 -3.99
N LEU A 23 3.53 15.35 -3.38
CA LEU A 23 2.32 16.10 -3.68
C LEU A 23 2.58 17.60 -3.36
N PRO A 24 2.35 18.55 -4.28
CA PRO A 24 2.68 19.96 -4.05
C PRO A 24 2.11 20.51 -2.74
N GLU A 25 0.89 20.11 -2.40
CA GLU A 25 0.17 20.49 -1.18
C GLU A 25 0.85 19.94 0.10
N ASP A 26 1.59 18.85 0.02
CA ASP A 26 2.30 18.26 1.16
C ASP A 26 3.66 18.96 1.43
N ARG A 27 4.22 19.70 0.45
CA ARG A 27 5.55 20.33 0.55
C ARG A 27 5.77 21.11 1.86
N PRO A 28 4.84 21.97 2.32
CA PRO A 28 5.03 22.75 3.55
C PRO A 28 5.15 21.89 4.82
N TYR A 29 4.67 20.64 4.78
CA TYR A 29 4.62 19.73 5.91
C TYR A 29 5.82 18.77 5.94
N VAL A 30 6.21 18.25 4.78
CA VAL A 30 7.25 17.21 4.70
C VAL A 30 8.65 17.78 4.47
N LEU A 31 8.78 18.92 3.79
CA LEU A 31 10.08 19.57 3.55
C LEU A 31 10.53 20.48 4.70
N ARG A 32 9.70 20.61 5.75
CA ARG A 32 10.03 21.46 6.88
C ARG A 32 10.98 20.74 7.85
N GLY A 33 12.18 21.28 7.99
CA GLY A 33 13.19 20.78 8.92
C GLY A 33 13.90 19.53 8.41
N LYS A 34 14.48 18.73 9.32
CA LYS A 34 15.30 17.55 8.98
C LYS A 34 14.48 16.25 8.81
N ARG A 35 13.20 16.35 8.48
CA ARG A 35 12.27 15.20 8.44
C ARG A 35 12.21 14.47 7.10
N SER A 36 12.87 14.98 6.08
CA SER A 36 12.91 14.38 4.76
C SER A 36 14.30 14.45 4.17
N VAL A 37 14.58 13.54 3.24
CA VAL A 37 15.76 13.50 2.40
C VAL A 37 15.36 13.32 0.94
N VAL A 38 16.19 13.84 0.05
CA VAL A 38 16.02 13.70 -1.40
C VAL A 38 17.35 13.19 -1.94
N PHE A 39 17.29 12.12 -2.70
CA PHE A 39 18.40 11.59 -3.49
C PHE A 39 17.86 11.34 -4.89
N ASP A 40 18.62 11.73 -5.91
CA ASP A 40 18.19 11.61 -7.31
C ASP A 40 18.55 10.24 -7.91
N SER A 41 19.47 9.51 -7.26
CA SER A 41 19.93 8.21 -7.73
C SER A 41 20.36 7.29 -6.58
N TYR A 42 20.54 6.01 -6.92
CA TYR A 42 21.08 5.01 -6.02
C TYR A 42 22.51 5.37 -5.55
N GLU A 43 23.35 5.90 -6.42
CA GLU A 43 24.72 6.33 -6.10
C GLU A 43 24.72 7.48 -5.10
N GLN A 44 23.84 8.48 -5.29
CA GLN A 44 23.69 9.57 -4.33
C GLN A 44 23.19 9.07 -2.97
N TRP A 45 22.21 8.16 -2.97
CA TRP A 45 21.71 7.55 -1.73
C TRP A 45 22.81 6.77 -0.99
N LEU A 46 23.61 5.97 -1.70
CA LEU A 46 24.76 5.26 -1.14
C LEU A 46 25.79 6.24 -0.54
N ALA A 47 26.14 7.30 -1.27
CA ALA A 47 27.07 8.33 -0.81
C ALA A 47 26.54 9.09 0.42
N GLY A 48 25.21 9.30 0.49
CA GLY A 48 24.50 9.95 1.59
C GLY A 48 24.34 9.09 2.86
N GLY A 49 24.92 7.90 2.91
CA GLY A 49 24.89 7.00 4.06
C GLY A 49 24.09 5.72 3.84
N GLY A 50 23.39 5.58 2.71
CA GLY A 50 22.77 4.34 2.21
C GLY A 50 22.20 3.43 3.31
N LEU A 51 22.85 2.26 3.48
CA LEU A 51 22.49 1.24 4.47
C LEU A 51 22.49 1.73 5.92
N LYS A 52 23.36 2.68 6.29
CA LYS A 52 23.36 3.27 7.65
C LYS A 52 22.12 4.15 7.86
N GLY A 53 21.59 4.73 6.78
CA GLY A 53 20.36 5.52 6.76
C GLY A 53 19.08 4.70 6.96
N LEU A 54 19.12 3.37 6.84
CA LEU A 54 17.97 2.47 7.09
C LEU A 54 17.52 2.39 8.57
N LYS A 55 18.07 3.25 9.43
CA LYS A 55 17.59 3.46 10.81
C LYS A 55 16.93 4.82 11.02
N SER A 56 16.86 5.63 9.96
CA SER A 56 16.29 6.97 9.98
C SER A 56 14.77 6.91 9.92
N ASP A 57 14.14 7.89 10.57
CA ASP A 57 12.70 8.14 10.50
C ASP A 57 12.32 9.18 9.43
N GLN A 58 13.30 9.61 8.65
CA GLN A 58 13.14 10.57 7.56
C GLN A 58 12.33 9.97 6.41
N LEU A 59 11.53 10.82 5.77
CA LEU A 59 10.83 10.49 4.55
C LEU A 59 11.78 10.59 3.35
N HIS A 60 11.76 9.60 2.47
CA HIS A 60 12.56 9.55 1.26
C HIS A 60 11.75 10.04 0.06
N LEU A 61 11.91 11.31 -0.27
CA LEU A 61 11.15 12.00 -1.32
C LEU A 61 11.82 11.91 -2.70
N GLY A 62 12.85 11.07 -2.82
CA GLY A 62 13.48 10.70 -4.10
C GLY A 62 12.83 9.49 -4.78
N LEU A 63 11.91 8.81 -4.10
CA LEU A 63 11.20 7.62 -4.54
C LEU A 63 9.75 7.95 -4.90
N VAL A 64 9.14 7.18 -5.79
CA VAL A 64 7.76 7.38 -6.24
C VAL A 64 6.81 7.22 -5.05
N PRO A 65 5.90 8.18 -4.81
CA PRO A 65 4.88 8.05 -3.77
C PRO A 65 3.98 6.85 -4.05
N VAL A 66 3.63 6.11 -3.00
CA VAL A 66 2.77 4.92 -3.09
C VAL A 66 1.57 5.11 -2.15
N PRO A 67 0.56 5.91 -2.53
CA PRO A 67 -0.67 6.11 -1.75
C PRO A 67 -1.55 4.85 -1.74
N TYR A 68 -1.43 4.02 -2.76
CA TYR A 68 -2.16 2.76 -2.90
C TYR A 68 -1.36 1.77 -3.77
N ILE A 69 -1.69 0.49 -3.65
CA ILE A 69 -1.11 -0.62 -4.42
C ILE A 69 -2.26 -1.56 -4.81
N GLY A 70 -2.52 -1.75 -6.10
CA GLY A 70 -3.67 -2.51 -6.57
C GLY A 70 -4.69 -1.66 -7.32
N ASP A 71 -5.77 -2.31 -7.74
CA ASP A 71 -6.93 -1.64 -8.35
C ASP A 71 -7.85 -1.09 -7.26
N LEU A 72 -7.73 0.21 -6.98
CA LEU A 72 -8.45 0.85 -5.89
C LEU A 72 -9.97 0.86 -6.08
N LYS A 73 -10.45 0.81 -7.31
CA LYS A 73 -11.89 0.85 -7.62
C LYS A 73 -12.50 -0.54 -7.46
N HIS A 74 -11.85 -1.55 -8.03
CA HIS A 74 -12.47 -2.87 -8.20
C HIS A 74 -12.07 -3.87 -7.12
N ALA A 75 -10.92 -3.73 -6.45
CA ALA A 75 -10.47 -4.67 -5.41
C ALA A 75 -11.51 -4.83 -4.29
N SER A 76 -11.85 -6.07 -3.93
CA SER A 76 -12.87 -6.39 -2.93
C SER A 76 -12.31 -6.42 -1.50
N VAL A 77 -10.98 -6.48 -1.33
CA VAL A 77 -10.27 -6.47 -0.06
C VAL A 77 -9.34 -5.27 -0.01
N VAL A 78 -9.45 -4.49 1.06
CA VAL A 78 -8.72 -3.25 1.29
C VAL A 78 -7.85 -3.40 2.55
N ILE A 79 -6.54 -3.32 2.38
CA ILE A 79 -5.56 -3.39 3.47
C ILE A 79 -5.08 -1.98 3.78
N LEU A 80 -5.15 -1.56 5.04
CA LEU A 80 -4.72 -0.23 5.46
C LEU A 80 -3.37 -0.30 6.18
N MET A 81 -2.37 0.42 5.66
CA MET A 81 -1.00 0.50 6.15
C MET A 81 -0.52 1.94 6.38
N LEU A 82 0.48 2.14 7.23
CA LEU A 82 0.92 3.51 7.58
C LEU A 82 1.59 4.21 6.41
N ASN A 83 2.70 3.65 5.94
CA ASN A 83 3.45 4.16 4.81
C ASN A 83 4.30 3.05 4.17
N PRO A 84 4.82 3.27 2.95
CA PRO A 84 5.80 2.38 2.34
C PRO A 84 7.06 2.26 3.20
N GLY A 85 7.52 1.03 3.41
CA GLY A 85 8.81 0.79 4.08
C GLY A 85 9.97 1.07 3.13
N LEU A 86 11.12 1.49 3.67
CA LEU A 86 12.36 1.67 2.92
C LEU A 86 13.34 0.53 3.23
N GLU A 87 13.88 -0.06 2.18
CA GLU A 87 14.89 -1.11 2.17
C GLU A 87 16.05 -0.73 1.23
N ALA A 88 17.11 -1.53 1.24
CA ALA A 88 18.34 -1.22 0.52
C ALA A 88 18.19 -1.22 -1.01
N ASP A 89 17.20 -1.93 -1.53
CA ASP A 89 16.98 -2.14 -2.95
C ASP A 89 16.04 -1.11 -3.59
N ASP A 90 15.31 -0.28 -2.81
CA ASP A 90 14.30 0.63 -3.35
C ASP A 90 14.88 1.64 -4.35
N TYR A 91 15.97 2.33 -3.98
CA TYR A 91 16.61 3.31 -4.87
C TYR A 91 17.19 2.68 -6.13
N TYR A 92 17.67 1.44 -6.04
CA TYR A 92 18.16 0.71 -7.20
C TYR A 92 16.99 0.29 -8.10
N ALA A 93 15.95 -0.28 -7.52
CA ALA A 93 14.76 -0.74 -8.22
C ALA A 93 14.02 0.42 -8.90
N GLU A 94 14.02 1.61 -8.31
CA GLU A 94 13.38 2.80 -8.85
C GLU A 94 14.26 3.66 -9.78
N THR A 95 15.38 3.11 -10.27
CA THR A 95 16.20 3.78 -11.30
C THR A 95 15.35 4.11 -12.55
N PRO A 96 15.50 5.29 -13.17
CA PRO A 96 14.79 5.65 -14.39
C PRO A 96 14.91 4.58 -15.49
N GLY A 97 13.78 4.25 -16.14
CA GLY A 97 13.69 3.25 -17.19
C GLY A 97 13.69 1.79 -16.71
N SER A 98 13.70 1.53 -15.40
CA SER A 98 13.52 0.18 -14.89
C SER A 98 12.05 -0.26 -15.02
N ALA A 99 11.81 -1.53 -15.35
CA ALA A 99 10.46 -2.09 -15.41
C ALA A 99 9.71 -1.99 -14.06
N TYR A 100 10.45 -2.00 -12.95
CA TYR A 100 9.89 -1.82 -11.61
C TYR A 100 9.35 -0.41 -11.41
N ARG A 101 10.15 0.61 -11.74
CA ARG A 101 9.74 2.02 -11.65
C ARG A 101 8.50 2.26 -12.51
N ASP A 102 8.50 1.77 -13.74
CA ASP A 102 7.38 1.93 -14.68
C ASP A 102 6.10 1.26 -14.15
N ALA A 103 6.22 0.12 -13.46
CA ALA A 103 5.07 -0.55 -12.86
C ALA A 103 4.52 0.21 -11.64
N ILE A 104 5.38 0.78 -10.80
CA ILE A 104 4.96 1.62 -9.67
C ILE A 104 4.29 2.91 -10.16
N ILE A 105 4.84 3.55 -11.21
CA ILE A 105 4.23 4.74 -11.83
C ILE A 105 2.86 4.39 -12.42
N ARG A 106 2.73 3.31 -13.21
CA ARG A 106 1.42 2.85 -13.72
C ARG A 106 0.42 2.58 -12.59
N ASN A 107 0.86 1.96 -11.50
CA ASN A 107 0.04 1.77 -10.31
C ASN A 107 -0.39 3.13 -9.70
N LEU A 108 0.52 4.09 -9.53
CA LEU A 108 0.22 5.45 -9.04
C LEU A 108 -0.82 6.14 -9.93
N ARG A 109 -0.74 5.98 -11.26
CA ARG A 109 -1.71 6.51 -12.22
C ARG A 109 -3.00 5.68 -12.31
N GLN A 110 -3.09 4.55 -11.61
CA GLN A 110 -4.20 3.58 -11.71
C GLN A 110 -4.45 3.11 -13.14
N GLU A 111 -3.37 2.83 -13.85
CA GLU A 111 -3.34 2.24 -15.20
C GLU A 111 -3.11 0.72 -15.08
N VAL A 112 -3.93 0.07 -14.25
CA VAL A 112 -3.74 -1.33 -13.82
C VAL A 112 -4.82 -2.29 -14.31
N ASN A 113 -5.90 -1.78 -14.89
CA ASN A 113 -7.09 -2.58 -15.23
C ASN A 113 -6.81 -3.69 -16.25
N ASP A 114 -5.89 -3.47 -17.18
CA ASP A 114 -5.52 -4.43 -18.22
C ASP A 114 -4.32 -5.31 -17.81
N THR A 115 -3.86 -5.20 -16.57
CA THR A 115 -2.71 -5.96 -16.08
C THR A 115 -3.16 -7.29 -15.46
N ALA A 116 -2.33 -8.32 -15.63
CA ALA A 116 -2.56 -9.60 -14.96
C ALA A 116 -2.41 -9.48 -13.43
N TYR A 117 -1.61 -8.51 -12.97
CA TYR A 117 -1.31 -8.26 -11.56
C TYR A 117 -1.55 -6.79 -11.17
N PRO A 118 -2.81 -6.36 -10.96
CA PRO A 118 -3.07 -4.99 -10.53
C PRO A 118 -2.35 -4.64 -9.22
N PHE A 119 -2.30 -5.58 -8.28
CA PHE A 119 -1.40 -5.52 -7.13
C PHE A 119 0.02 -5.92 -7.57
N VAL A 120 0.79 -4.93 -8.03
CA VAL A 120 2.10 -5.07 -8.67
C VAL A 120 3.10 -5.96 -7.91
N PHE A 121 3.08 -5.96 -6.58
CA PHE A 121 4.02 -6.76 -5.77
C PHE A 121 3.71 -8.26 -5.74
N LEU A 122 2.63 -8.70 -6.37
CA LEU A 122 2.37 -10.12 -6.64
C LEU A 122 2.81 -10.56 -8.04
N ASP A 123 3.24 -9.63 -8.90
CA ASP A 123 3.86 -9.95 -10.19
C ASP A 123 5.19 -10.69 -9.94
N PRO A 124 5.38 -11.92 -10.47
CA PRO A 124 6.62 -12.66 -10.37
C PRO A 124 7.86 -11.89 -10.87
N GLN A 125 7.69 -10.94 -11.80
CA GLN A 125 8.78 -10.09 -12.28
C GLN A 125 9.47 -9.29 -11.16
N PHE A 126 8.74 -8.94 -10.09
CA PHE A 126 9.24 -8.13 -8.98
C PHE A 126 9.46 -8.94 -7.70
N ALA A 127 9.47 -10.27 -7.82
CA ALA A 127 9.70 -11.21 -6.71
C ALA A 127 11.04 -11.03 -5.98
N TRP A 128 12.03 -10.51 -6.68
CA TRP A 128 13.37 -10.29 -6.14
C TRP A 128 13.41 -9.08 -5.19
N HIS A 129 12.50 -8.11 -5.37
CA HIS A 129 12.42 -6.88 -4.59
C HIS A 129 11.89 -7.13 -3.18
N SER A 130 12.39 -6.39 -2.20
CA SER A 130 12.02 -6.47 -0.79
C SER A 130 10.50 -6.35 -0.56
N THR A 131 9.83 -5.38 -1.18
CA THR A 131 8.37 -5.22 -1.11
C THR A 131 7.61 -6.39 -1.75
N GLY A 132 8.14 -6.95 -2.85
CA GLY A 132 7.61 -8.14 -3.49
C GLY A 132 7.68 -9.35 -2.54
N LYS A 133 8.84 -9.59 -1.93
CA LYS A 133 9.03 -10.63 -0.90
C LYS A 133 8.06 -10.44 0.27
N TYR A 134 7.91 -9.20 0.75
CA TYR A 134 7.02 -8.84 1.87
C TYR A 134 5.56 -9.23 1.61
N TRP A 135 5.02 -8.89 0.44
CA TRP A 135 3.62 -9.16 0.10
C TRP A 135 3.37 -10.61 -0.27
N ARG A 136 4.28 -11.24 -1.02
CA ARG A 136 4.15 -12.67 -1.35
C ARG A 136 4.16 -13.54 -0.10
N ALA A 137 5.00 -13.25 0.89
CA ALA A 137 4.99 -13.97 2.16
C ALA A 137 3.64 -13.87 2.92
N ARG A 138 2.85 -12.84 2.67
CA ARG A 138 1.56 -12.58 3.34
C ARG A 138 0.34 -13.08 2.56
N LEU A 139 0.46 -13.17 1.24
CA LEU A 139 -0.69 -13.41 0.35
C LEU A 139 -0.56 -14.70 -0.49
N ALA A 140 0.62 -15.31 -0.58
CA ALA A 140 0.80 -16.54 -1.38
C ALA A 140 -0.05 -17.71 -0.86
N TRP A 141 -0.14 -17.89 0.46
CA TRP A 141 -0.97 -18.94 1.05
C TRP A 141 -2.46 -18.76 0.72
N LEU A 142 -2.93 -17.51 0.57
CA LEU A 142 -4.31 -17.22 0.20
C LEU A 142 -4.58 -17.65 -1.24
N ALA A 143 -3.60 -17.46 -2.13
CA ALA A 143 -3.67 -17.94 -3.49
C ALA A 143 -3.87 -19.47 -3.51
N ASP A 144 -3.07 -20.21 -2.72
CA ASP A 144 -3.17 -21.67 -2.61
C ASP A 144 -4.55 -22.14 -2.11
N GLU A 145 -5.16 -21.41 -1.16
CA GLU A 145 -6.49 -21.75 -0.64
C GLU A 145 -7.62 -21.43 -1.63
N LEU A 146 -7.48 -20.40 -2.48
CA LEU A 146 -8.53 -20.01 -3.44
C LEU A 146 -8.62 -20.94 -4.65
N VAL A 147 -7.51 -21.49 -5.13
CA VAL A 147 -7.49 -22.40 -6.30
C VAL A 147 -7.45 -23.89 -5.92
N GLY A 148 -7.33 -24.18 -4.62
CA GLY A 148 -7.19 -25.54 -4.10
C GLY A 148 -5.80 -26.15 -4.31
N ALA A 149 -5.55 -27.26 -3.60
CA ALA A 149 -4.22 -27.87 -3.50
C ALA A 149 -3.60 -28.34 -4.83
N GLN A 150 -4.39 -28.49 -5.90
CA GLN A 150 -3.91 -28.91 -7.22
C GLN A 150 -3.34 -27.76 -8.07
N ALA A 151 -3.52 -26.50 -7.65
CA ALA A 151 -3.04 -25.32 -8.36
C ALA A 151 -2.19 -24.38 -7.47
N SER A 152 -1.70 -24.89 -6.33
CA SER A 152 -0.84 -24.17 -5.38
C SER A 152 0.37 -23.54 -6.06
N GLY A 153 0.62 -22.27 -5.76
CA GLY A 153 1.73 -21.50 -6.31
C GLY A 153 1.61 -21.16 -7.80
N SER A 154 0.47 -21.44 -8.45
CA SER A 154 0.28 -21.11 -9.86
C SER A 154 0.19 -19.60 -10.06
N THR A 155 0.74 -19.13 -11.19
CA THR A 155 0.60 -17.77 -11.72
C THR A 155 -0.86 -17.30 -11.66
N GLN A 156 -1.82 -18.17 -12.00
CA GLN A 156 -3.24 -17.85 -12.01
C GLN A 156 -3.79 -17.53 -10.61
N ALA A 157 -3.35 -18.25 -9.58
CA ALA A 157 -3.79 -18.02 -8.21
C ALA A 157 -3.31 -16.65 -7.69
N LEU A 158 -2.06 -16.28 -7.99
CA LEU A 158 -1.52 -14.97 -7.64
C LEU A 158 -2.20 -13.84 -8.42
N GLN A 159 -2.54 -14.06 -9.69
CA GLN A 159 -3.33 -13.11 -10.49
C GLN A 159 -4.73 -12.89 -9.87
N LEU A 160 -5.39 -13.96 -9.42
CA LEU A 160 -6.69 -13.87 -8.77
C LEU A 160 -6.60 -13.01 -7.50
N VAL A 161 -5.67 -13.31 -6.60
CA VAL A 161 -5.47 -12.50 -5.38
C VAL A 161 -5.14 -11.05 -5.74
N SER A 162 -4.29 -10.84 -6.75
CA SER A 162 -3.87 -9.50 -7.21
C SER A 162 -5.02 -8.63 -7.72
N LYS A 163 -6.07 -9.23 -8.29
CA LYS A 163 -7.28 -8.51 -8.73
C LYS A 163 -8.22 -8.12 -7.59
N HIS A 164 -8.17 -8.83 -6.48
CA HIS A 164 -9.09 -8.64 -5.37
C HIS A 164 -8.52 -7.84 -4.20
N VAL A 165 -7.21 -7.65 -4.13
CA VAL A 165 -6.57 -6.95 -3.01
C VAL A 165 -6.09 -5.57 -3.46
N VAL A 166 -6.32 -4.57 -2.62
CA VAL A 166 -5.65 -3.26 -2.68
C VAL A 166 -5.07 -2.94 -1.30
N CYS A 167 -3.92 -2.27 -1.26
CA CYS A 167 -3.37 -1.67 -0.06
C CYS A 167 -3.46 -0.14 -0.16
N LEU A 168 -3.97 0.55 0.86
CA LEU A 168 -3.86 2.00 1.00
C LEU A 168 -2.82 2.35 2.06
N GLN A 169 -1.99 3.35 1.74
CA GLN A 169 -1.01 3.93 2.65
C GLN A 169 -1.51 5.29 3.14
N LEU A 170 -1.57 5.49 4.46
CA LEU A 170 -2.03 6.76 5.02
C LEU A 170 -1.07 7.90 4.70
N VAL A 171 0.23 7.62 4.67
CA VAL A 171 1.29 8.53 4.24
C VAL A 171 2.01 7.87 3.07
N PRO A 172 2.05 8.49 1.88
CA PRO A 172 2.48 7.84 0.64
C PRO A 172 4.00 7.81 0.44
N TYR A 173 4.80 8.20 1.43
CA TYR A 173 6.24 8.40 1.30
C TYR A 173 7.04 7.33 2.06
N HIS A 174 8.13 6.87 1.45
CA HIS A 174 8.99 5.82 1.98
C HIS A 174 9.73 6.27 3.25
N SER A 175 9.86 5.38 4.23
CA SER A 175 10.74 5.55 5.39
C SER A 175 11.17 4.20 5.94
N ALA A 176 12.38 4.08 6.47
CA ALA A 176 12.81 2.83 7.11
C ALA A 176 12.06 2.60 8.42
N THR A 177 11.83 3.66 9.19
CA THR A 177 10.96 3.66 10.37
C THR A 177 9.98 4.83 10.28
N PHE A 178 8.70 4.57 10.57
CA PHE A 178 7.70 5.64 10.53
C PHE A 178 7.80 6.56 11.76
N GLY A 179 8.28 7.79 11.57
CA GLY A 179 8.49 8.78 12.65
C GLY A 179 7.49 9.94 12.72
N LEU A 180 6.52 10.03 11.81
CA LEU A 180 5.59 11.16 11.84
C LEU A 180 4.66 11.12 13.06
N SER A 181 4.52 12.29 13.69
CA SER A 181 3.57 12.50 14.79
C SER A 181 2.12 12.41 14.30
N HIS A 182 1.20 12.04 15.20
CA HIS A 182 -0.24 12.00 14.91
C HIS A 182 -0.76 13.32 14.36
N ASP A 183 -0.30 14.46 14.90
CA ASP A 183 -0.72 15.78 14.44
C ASP A 183 -0.25 16.05 13.01
N THR A 184 1.01 15.72 12.69
CA THR A 184 1.53 15.84 11.32
C THR A 184 0.74 15.00 10.33
N VAL A 185 0.43 13.74 10.69
CA VAL A 185 -0.40 12.85 9.85
C VAL A 185 -1.83 13.40 9.71
N ARG A 186 -2.39 14.00 10.77
CA ARG A 186 -3.74 14.61 10.72
C ARG A 186 -3.79 15.80 9.77
N THR A 187 -2.73 16.60 9.70
CA THR A 187 -2.69 17.81 8.88
C THR A 187 -2.22 17.59 7.44
N LEU A 188 -1.66 16.43 7.11
CA LEU A 188 -1.09 16.17 5.79
C LEU A 188 -2.19 16.06 4.71
N PRO A 189 -2.17 16.89 3.65
CA PRO A 189 -3.16 16.83 2.58
C PRO A 189 -3.31 15.45 1.93
N SER A 190 -2.22 14.73 1.67
CA SER A 190 -2.31 13.35 1.14
C SER A 190 -3.06 12.39 2.07
N ALA A 191 -2.85 12.48 3.38
CA ALA A 191 -3.57 11.67 4.36
C ALA A 191 -5.06 12.05 4.47
N ALA A 192 -5.40 13.32 4.19
CA ALA A 192 -6.80 13.74 4.10
C ALA A 192 -7.49 13.14 2.85
N LEU A 193 -6.82 13.13 1.70
CA LEU A 193 -7.33 12.50 0.47
C LEU A 193 -7.60 11.00 0.66
N VAL A 194 -6.65 10.29 1.27
CA VAL A 194 -6.77 8.85 1.55
C VAL A 194 -7.92 8.58 2.52
N ARG A 195 -8.12 9.40 3.56
CA ARG A 195 -9.28 9.29 4.45
C ARG A 195 -10.60 9.60 3.76
N GLY A 196 -10.60 10.55 2.82
CA GLY A 196 -11.74 10.83 1.95
C GLY A 196 -12.15 9.58 1.17
N ALA A 197 -11.21 8.93 0.48
CA ALA A 197 -11.46 7.68 -0.23
C ALA A 197 -11.89 6.55 0.70
N LEU A 198 -11.28 6.43 1.89
CA LEU A 198 -11.67 5.43 2.89
C LEU A 198 -13.13 5.60 3.33
N SER A 199 -13.64 6.83 3.46
CA SER A 199 -15.04 7.04 3.82
C SER A 199 -16.03 6.40 2.82
N GLU A 200 -15.69 6.45 1.53
CA GLU A 200 -16.46 5.80 0.47
C GLU A 200 -16.31 4.27 0.51
N LEU A 201 -15.09 3.77 0.72
CA LEU A 201 -14.82 2.34 0.88
C LEU A 201 -15.54 1.75 2.11
N LEU A 202 -15.63 2.50 3.22
CA LEU A 202 -16.37 2.09 4.42
C LEU A 202 -17.87 1.94 4.13
N ALA A 203 -18.45 2.85 3.35
CA ALA A 203 -19.84 2.73 2.92
C ALA A 203 -20.07 1.48 2.05
N GLN A 204 -19.11 1.14 1.18
CA GLN A 204 -19.14 -0.11 0.39
C GLN A 204 -19.00 -1.35 1.30
N ALA A 205 -18.12 -1.31 2.31
CA ALA A 205 -17.95 -2.40 3.26
C ALA A 205 -19.20 -2.66 4.11
N GLN A 206 -19.95 -1.61 4.47
CA GLN A 206 -21.24 -1.75 5.17
C GLN A 206 -22.31 -2.46 4.33
N ARG A 207 -22.21 -2.37 3.00
CA ARG A 207 -23.08 -3.12 2.06
C ARG A 207 -22.57 -4.53 1.76
N GLY A 208 -21.44 -4.94 2.35
CA GLY A 208 -20.82 -6.24 2.10
C GLY A 208 -20.00 -6.33 0.81
N GLU A 209 -19.84 -5.22 0.08
CA GLU A 209 -19.12 -5.19 -1.21
C GLU A 209 -17.59 -5.21 -1.04
N LYS A 210 -17.11 -4.78 0.14
CA LYS A 210 -15.68 -4.70 0.47
C LYS A 210 -15.39 -5.26 1.86
N LEU A 211 -14.19 -5.80 2.04
CA LEU A 211 -13.61 -6.09 3.34
C LEU A 211 -12.45 -5.13 3.60
N ILE A 212 -12.45 -4.45 4.74
CA ILE A 212 -11.39 -3.52 5.14
C ILE A 212 -10.62 -4.10 6.34
N VAL A 213 -9.29 -4.08 6.25
CA VAL A 213 -8.39 -4.56 7.31
C VAL A 213 -7.34 -3.51 7.65
N ALA A 214 -7.48 -2.87 8.81
CA ALA A 214 -6.49 -1.95 9.34
C ALA A 214 -5.40 -2.65 10.14
N MET A 215 -4.18 -2.65 9.61
CA MET A 215 -3.08 -3.40 10.21
C MET A 215 -2.42 -2.68 11.39
N ARG A 216 -2.39 -1.34 11.36
CA ARG A 216 -1.74 -0.49 12.36
C ARG A 216 -2.45 0.85 12.50
N ARG A 217 -2.34 1.44 13.71
CA ARG A 217 -2.88 2.75 14.11
C ARG A 217 -4.27 3.05 13.53
N SER A 218 -5.24 2.18 13.80
CA SER A 218 -6.63 2.36 13.36
C SER A 218 -7.20 3.75 13.71
N GLY A 219 -6.77 4.35 14.82
CA GLY A 219 -7.15 5.72 15.19
C GLY A 219 -6.72 6.79 14.19
N ASP A 220 -5.53 6.66 13.56
CA ASP A 220 -5.06 7.62 12.55
C ASP A 220 -5.91 7.56 11.27
N TRP A 221 -6.49 6.39 11.00
CA TRP A 221 -7.46 6.15 9.93
C TRP A 221 -8.87 6.65 10.25
N GLY A 222 -9.14 7.10 11.47
CA GLY A 222 -10.48 7.47 11.92
C GLY A 222 -11.40 6.28 12.19
N LEU A 223 -10.84 5.07 12.36
CA LEU A 223 -11.61 3.88 12.69
C LEU A 223 -11.84 3.81 14.20
N ALA A 224 -13.01 4.27 14.63
CA ALA A 224 -13.48 4.14 16.00
C ALA A 224 -13.96 2.70 16.27
N LYS A 225 -14.16 2.36 17.55
CA LYS A 225 -14.58 1.00 17.95
C LYS A 225 -15.94 0.64 17.34
N GLU A 226 -16.80 1.64 17.19
CA GLU A 226 -18.15 1.56 16.63
C GLU A 226 -18.13 1.32 15.12
N THR A 227 -17.03 1.65 14.44
CA THR A 227 -16.84 1.39 13.01
C THR A 227 -16.47 -0.06 12.73
N LEU A 228 -15.97 -0.79 13.74
CA LEU A 228 -15.51 -2.18 13.57
C LEU A 228 -16.71 -3.14 13.50
N CYS A 229 -16.71 -3.99 12.48
CA CYS A 229 -17.78 -4.96 12.24
C CYS A 229 -17.23 -6.19 11.50
N SER A 230 -18.10 -7.04 10.95
CA SER A 230 -17.69 -8.24 10.20
C SER A 230 -16.89 -7.93 8.93
N THR A 231 -17.10 -6.76 8.33
CA THR A 231 -16.43 -6.30 7.09
C THR A 231 -15.40 -5.19 7.30
N VAL A 232 -15.22 -4.73 8.54
CA VAL A 232 -14.22 -3.71 8.92
C VAL A 232 -13.47 -4.17 10.16
N LEU A 233 -12.21 -4.56 9.97
CA LEU A 233 -11.36 -5.14 11.00
C LEU A 233 -10.21 -4.20 11.32
N ALA A 234 -9.79 -4.15 12.58
CA ALA A 234 -8.58 -3.46 13.00
C ALA A 234 -7.76 -4.34 13.94
N TYR A 235 -6.44 -4.34 13.75
CA TYR A 235 -5.53 -5.00 14.68
C TYR A 235 -5.47 -4.20 15.98
N SER A 236 -5.47 -4.92 17.10
CA SER A 236 -5.36 -4.34 18.45
C SER A 236 -4.25 -5.00 19.25
N GLY A 237 -3.69 -4.28 20.22
CA GLY A 237 -2.70 -4.83 21.16
C GLY A 237 -1.45 -5.39 20.46
N PRO A 238 -0.90 -6.54 20.89
CA PRO A 238 0.32 -7.11 20.32
C PRO A 238 0.27 -7.39 18.81
N ALA A 239 -0.93 -7.66 18.26
CA ALA A 239 -1.11 -7.93 16.84
C ALA A 239 -0.69 -6.73 15.96
N THR A 240 -0.80 -5.50 16.47
CA THR A 240 -0.38 -4.28 15.76
C THR A 240 1.13 -4.23 15.49
N ARG A 241 1.95 -4.80 16.39
CA ARG A 241 3.41 -4.80 16.24
C ARG A 241 3.85 -5.76 15.15
N ALA A 242 3.24 -6.94 15.09
CA ALA A 242 3.57 -7.98 14.14
C ALA A 242 2.94 -7.70 12.75
N ALA A 243 1.68 -7.23 12.72
CA ALA A 243 0.96 -6.86 11.51
C ALA A 243 1.14 -7.90 10.36
N TYR A 244 0.97 -9.19 10.67
CA TYR A 244 1.02 -10.25 9.66
C TYR A 244 -0.39 -10.58 9.18
N ILE A 245 -0.55 -10.83 7.88
CA ILE A 245 -1.71 -11.52 7.33
C ILE A 245 -1.24 -12.95 7.07
N ASN A 246 -1.85 -13.92 7.74
CA ASN A 246 -1.51 -15.34 7.58
C ASN A 246 -2.73 -16.21 7.92
N LYS A 247 -2.68 -17.49 7.51
CA LYS A 247 -3.75 -18.48 7.72
C LYS A 247 -4.21 -18.64 9.17
N GLY A 248 -3.34 -18.34 10.13
CA GLY A 248 -3.56 -18.57 11.56
C GLY A 248 -4.23 -17.41 12.30
N ASN A 249 -4.39 -16.24 11.68
CA ASN A 249 -4.95 -15.07 12.35
C ASN A 249 -6.30 -14.63 11.78
N THR A 250 -7.03 -13.87 12.59
CA THR A 250 -8.41 -13.44 12.29
C THR A 250 -8.53 -12.70 10.97
N ALA A 251 -7.62 -11.78 10.63
CA ALA A 251 -7.75 -11.07 9.35
C ALA A 251 -7.45 -11.96 8.16
N GLY A 252 -6.45 -12.85 8.24
CA GLY A 252 -6.18 -13.80 7.16
C GLY A 252 -7.40 -14.69 6.89
N GLN A 253 -7.99 -15.26 7.94
CA GLN A 253 -9.20 -16.08 7.85
C GLN A 253 -10.38 -15.29 7.25
N ARG A 254 -10.59 -14.05 7.72
CA ARG A 254 -11.66 -13.18 7.20
C ARG A 254 -11.48 -12.81 5.74
N ILE A 255 -10.25 -12.50 5.31
CA ILE A 255 -9.94 -12.24 3.90
C ILE A 255 -10.27 -13.46 3.05
N ARG A 256 -9.81 -14.64 3.48
CA ARG A 256 -10.11 -15.89 2.76
C ARG A 256 -11.61 -16.13 2.66
N ASP A 257 -12.33 -16.13 3.78
CA ASP A 257 -13.76 -16.45 3.81
C ASP A 257 -14.56 -15.45 2.95
N PHE A 258 -14.18 -14.17 2.98
CA PHE A 258 -14.78 -13.13 2.17
C PHE A 258 -14.58 -13.37 0.66
N LEU A 259 -13.37 -13.76 0.25
CA LEU A 259 -13.06 -14.05 -1.15
C LEU A 259 -13.72 -15.34 -1.64
N LEU A 260 -13.73 -16.41 -0.83
CA LEU A 260 -14.43 -17.65 -1.18
C LEU A 260 -15.94 -17.43 -1.32
N GLY A 261 -16.54 -16.59 -0.47
CA GLY A 261 -17.95 -16.22 -0.58
C GLY A 261 -18.27 -15.37 -1.81
N HIS A 262 -17.34 -14.51 -2.25
CA HIS A 262 -17.51 -13.69 -3.46
C HIS A 262 -17.33 -14.51 -4.74
N SER A 263 -16.36 -15.43 -4.79
CA SER A 263 -16.14 -16.28 -5.96
C SER A 263 -17.29 -17.25 -6.23
N ALA A 264 -18.14 -17.54 -5.24
CA ALA A 264 -19.33 -18.36 -5.41
C ALA A 264 -20.55 -17.58 -5.97
N ALA A 265 -20.48 -16.24 -5.98
CA ALA A 265 -21.57 -15.35 -6.39
C ALA A 265 -21.41 -14.77 -7.81
N VAL A 266 -20.28 -15.05 -8.47
CA VAL A 266 -19.94 -14.64 -9.86
C VAL A 266 -19.97 -15.87 -10.75
#